data_AF-A0A8J7TYL1-F1
#
_entry.id   AF-A0A8J7TYL1-F1
#
_cell.length_a   1.000
_cell.length_b   1.000
_cell.length_c   1.000
_cell.angle_alpha   90.00
_cell.angle_beta   90.00
_cell.angle_gamma   90.00
#
_symmetry.space_group_name_H-M   'P 1'
#
loop_
_entity.id
_entity.type
_entity.pdbx_description
1 polymer ?
#
loop_
_entity_poly.entity_id
_entity_poly.type
_entity_poly.pdbx_seq_one_letter_code
_entity_poly.pdbx_strand_id
1 'polypeptide(L)'
;MGAAPEWRFDPLTGRRVLISPDRGDRPLHPTGACPFCEGHEAETPPEVLAYRDPGSPPNGPGWRVRVVPNRYAAVRLDSVGTDLRSVQSP
;
A
#
# COMPACT_ATOMS: atom_id res chain seq x y z
N MET A 1 -25.51 -3.70 -21.82
CA MET A 1 -26.65 -3.61 -20.88
C MET A 1 -26.15 -4.05 -19.53
N GLY A 2 -25.78 -3.12 -18.66
CA GLY A 2 -25.34 -3.45 -17.30
C GLY A 2 -26.52 -3.87 -16.43
N ALA A 3 -26.26 -4.64 -15.39
CA ALA A 3 -27.30 -5.06 -14.43
C ALA A 3 -27.75 -3.86 -13.57
N ALA A 4 -29.04 -3.85 -13.21
CA ALA A 4 -29.63 -2.76 -12.43
C ALA A 4 -29.00 -2.65 -11.02
N PRO A 5 -28.93 -1.43 -10.44
CA PRO A 5 -28.46 -1.26 -9.07
C PRO A 5 -29.36 -1.98 -8.05
N GLU A 6 -28.77 -2.58 -7.03
CA GLU A 6 -29.49 -3.31 -5.99
C GLU A 6 -28.89 -3.14 -4.59
N TRP A 7 -29.70 -3.36 -3.56
CA TRP A 7 -29.26 -3.38 -2.17
C TRP A 7 -29.02 -4.81 -1.70
N ARG A 8 -27.87 -5.05 -1.06
CA ARG A 8 -27.54 -6.31 -0.38
C ARG A 8 -27.26 -6.06 1.10
N PHE A 9 -27.50 -7.06 1.95
CA PHE A 9 -27.19 -6.99 3.37
C PHE A 9 -25.97 -7.85 3.69
N ASP A 10 -24.98 -7.28 4.37
CA ASP A 10 -23.84 -8.00 4.89
C ASP A 10 -24.08 -8.37 6.37
N PRO A 11 -24.23 -9.66 6.70
CA PRO A 11 -24.46 -10.09 8.08
C PRO A 11 -23.24 -9.97 8.99
N LEU A 12 -22.02 -9.89 8.45
CA LEU A 12 -20.81 -9.78 9.26
C LEU A 12 -20.66 -8.37 9.84
N THR A 13 -21.04 -7.35 9.08
CA THR A 13 -20.96 -5.95 9.50
C THR A 13 -22.30 -5.32 9.86
N GLY A 14 -23.41 -6.00 9.56
CA GLY A 14 -24.78 -5.49 9.76
C GLY A 14 -25.15 -4.33 8.82
N ARG A 15 -24.41 -4.15 7.71
CA ARG A 15 -24.57 -3.01 6.81
C ARG A 15 -25.38 -3.39 5.57
N ARG A 16 -26.13 -2.42 5.06
CA ARG A 16 -26.69 -2.48 3.69
C ARG A 16 -25.70 -1.87 2.71
N VAL A 17 -25.41 -2.59 1.63
CA VAL A 17 -24.46 -2.21 0.59
C VAL A 17 -25.23 -2.02 -0.72
N LEU A 18 -25.01 -0.89 -1.38
CA LEU A 18 -25.50 -0.65 -2.73
C LEU A 18 -24.50 -1.23 -3.74
N ILE A 19 -24.97 -2.13 -4.60
CA ILE A 19 -24.22 -2.65 -5.75
C ILE A 19 -24.73 -1.93 -6.99
N SER A 20 -23.83 -1.25 -7.73
CA SER A 20 -24.17 -0.48 -8.94
C SER A 20 -23.12 -0.75 -10.03
N PRO A 21 -23.32 -1.77 -10.87
CA PRO A 21 -22.30 -2.27 -11.80
C PRO A 21 -21.72 -1.22 -12.75
N ASP A 22 -22.56 -0.34 -13.29
CA ASP A 22 -22.18 0.70 -14.27
C ASP A 22 -21.19 1.73 -13.68
N ARG A 23 -21.02 1.78 -12.35
CA ARG A 23 -20.01 2.62 -11.70
C ARG A 23 -18.58 2.20 -12.05
N GLY A 24 -18.37 0.96 -12.48
CA GLY A 24 -17.07 0.45 -12.93
C GLY A 24 -16.57 1.10 -14.21
N ASP A 25 -17.47 1.60 -15.06
CA ASP A 25 -17.13 2.28 -16.31
C ASP A 25 -16.62 3.70 -16.08
N ARG A 26 -16.70 4.20 -14.84
CA ARG A 26 -16.18 5.53 -14.51
C ARG A 26 -14.66 5.51 -14.68
N PRO A 27 -14.08 6.40 -15.50
CA PRO A 27 -12.64 6.48 -15.63
C PRO A 27 -12.01 6.84 -14.27
N LEU A 28 -11.08 6.00 -13.83
CA LEU A 28 -10.39 6.09 -12.54
C LEU A 28 -8.89 6.28 -12.75
N HIS A 29 -8.43 7.46 -13.14
CA HIS A 29 -7.00 7.78 -13.11
C HIS A 29 -6.77 9.29 -12.97
N PRO A 30 -6.26 9.79 -11.83
CA PRO A 30 -5.46 11.00 -11.86
C PRO A 30 -4.13 10.67 -12.53
N THR A 31 -3.82 11.32 -13.66
CA THR A 31 -2.49 11.31 -14.26
C THR A 31 -1.54 12.08 -13.35
N GLY A 32 -0.49 11.45 -12.83
CA GLY A 32 0.45 12.11 -11.92
C GLY A 32 1.68 11.27 -11.59
N ALA A 33 2.63 11.89 -10.89
CA ALA A 33 3.83 11.23 -10.40
C ALA A 33 3.47 10.09 -9.43
N CYS A 34 4.22 8.99 -9.53
CA CYS A 34 4.05 7.79 -8.71
C CYS A 34 5.33 7.58 -7.88
N PRO A 35 5.37 8.08 -6.62
CA PRO A 35 6.53 7.92 -5.74
C PRO A 35 6.90 6.47 -5.43
N PHE A 36 5.95 5.54 -5.58
CA PHE A 36 6.16 4.11 -5.32
C PHE A 36 6.54 3.31 -6.56
N CYS A 37 6.57 3.95 -7.73
CA CYS A 37 7.03 3.31 -8.95
C CYS A 37 8.55 3.23 -8.95
N GLU A 38 9.09 2.20 -9.58
CA GLU A 38 10.53 2.00 -9.72
C GLU A 38 11.20 3.20 -10.42
N GLY A 39 12.38 3.59 -9.95
CA GLY A 39 13.10 4.79 -10.39
C GLY A 39 12.77 6.07 -9.61
N HIS A 40 11.73 6.06 -8.78
CA HIS A 40 11.36 7.19 -7.90
C HIS A 40 11.64 6.89 -6.42
N GLU A 41 12.56 5.97 -6.12
CA GLU A 41 12.83 5.54 -4.74
C GLU A 41 13.23 6.69 -3.81
N ALA A 42 13.86 7.74 -4.36
CA ALA A 42 14.22 8.96 -3.64
C ALA A 42 13.03 9.77 -3.12
N GLU A 43 11.81 9.54 -3.63
CA GLU A 43 10.59 10.20 -3.17
C GLU A 43 9.95 9.48 -1.95
N THR A 44 10.47 8.31 -1.60
CA THR A 44 10.05 7.51 -0.45
C THR A 44 11.06 7.61 0.69
N PRO A 45 10.64 7.41 1.96
CA PRO A 45 11.58 7.17 3.04
C PRO A 45 12.45 5.93 2.76
N PRO A 46 13.67 5.85 3.32
CA PRO A 46 14.55 4.71 3.12
C PRO A 46 13.88 3.38 3.50
N GLU A 47 14.11 2.37 2.68
CA GLU A 47 13.56 1.04 2.92
C GLU A 47 14.14 0.40 4.18
N VAL A 48 13.28 -0.28 4.95
CA VAL A 48 13.68 -1.09 6.12
C VAL A 48 13.86 -2.56 5.75
N LEU A 49 13.28 -2.98 4.63
CA LEU A 49 13.43 -4.32 4.04
C LEU A 49 13.14 -4.22 2.54
N ALA A 50 13.86 -4.98 1.72
CA ALA A 50 13.45 -5.19 0.33
C ALA A 50 13.85 -6.59 -0.15
N TYR A 51 12.98 -7.17 -0.98
CA TYR A 51 13.30 -8.35 -1.78
C TYR A 51 13.73 -7.86 -3.15
N ARG A 52 14.99 -8.06 -3.49
CA ARG A 52 15.61 -7.55 -4.72
C ARG A 52 16.41 -8.62 -5.45
N ASP A 53 16.72 -8.34 -6.70
CA ASP A 53 17.60 -9.19 -7.48
C ASP A 53 19.05 -9.08 -6.95
N PRO A 54 19.85 -10.16 -7.01
CA PRO A 54 21.23 -10.13 -6.54
C PRO A 54 22.04 -9.05 -7.25
N GLY A 55 22.71 -8.19 -6.49
CA GLY A 55 23.55 -7.10 -7.01
C GLY A 55 22.84 -5.76 -7.21
N SER A 56 21.52 -5.68 -7.03
CA SER A 56 20.78 -4.42 -7.11
C SER A 56 21.02 -3.51 -5.89
N PRO A 57 21.09 -2.18 -6.08
CA PRO A 57 21.40 -1.25 -5.00
C PRO A 57 20.23 -1.09 -4.00
N PRO A 58 20.52 -0.76 -2.72
CA PRO A 58 19.51 -0.30 -1.78
C PRO A 58 18.92 1.06 -2.21
N ASN A 59 17.63 1.25 -1.95
CA ASN A 59 16.88 2.47 -2.31
C ASN A 59 17.03 2.87 -3.79
N GLY A 60 17.10 1.88 -4.67
CA GLY A 60 17.15 2.05 -6.12
C GLY A 60 16.46 0.87 -6.80
N PRO A 61 16.45 0.84 -8.14
CA PRO A 61 15.71 -0.15 -8.92
C PRO A 61 16.26 -1.58 -8.76
N GLY A 62 15.50 -2.55 -9.25
CA GLY A 62 15.79 -3.99 -9.20
C GLY A 62 15.11 -4.71 -8.04
N TRP A 63 14.05 -4.12 -7.46
CA TRP A 63 13.30 -4.70 -6.35
C TRP A 63 12.00 -5.32 -6.84
N ARG A 64 11.60 -6.44 -6.22
CA ARG A 64 10.26 -7.02 -6.38
C ARG A 64 9.29 -6.45 -5.36
N VAL A 65 9.76 -6.20 -4.14
CA VAL A 65 8.98 -5.57 -3.06
C VAL A 65 9.90 -4.74 -2.16
N ARG A 66 9.44 -3.54 -1.77
CA ARG A 66 10.06 -2.69 -0.74
C ARG A 66 9.11 -2.46 0.43
N VAL A 67 9.65 -2.49 1.64
CA VAL A 67 8.97 -2.04 2.87
C VAL A 67 9.61 -0.71 3.27
N VAL A 68 8.82 0.36 3.24
CA VAL A 68 9.26 1.71 3.59
C VAL A 68 8.39 2.26 4.73
N PRO A 69 8.94 3.09 5.63
CA PRO A 69 8.13 3.82 6.59
C PRO A 69 7.09 4.69 5.89
N ASN A 70 5.88 4.78 6.46
CA ASN A 70 4.88 5.73 5.97
C ASN A 70 5.33 7.17 6.32
N ARG A 71 5.56 8.00 5.31
CA ARG A 71 5.96 9.42 5.46
C ARG A 71 4.95 10.24 6.28
N TYR A 72 3.68 9.86 6.22
CA TYR A 72 2.57 10.47 6.95
C TYR A 72 1.91 9.41 7.85
N ALA A 73 2.72 8.77 8.70
CA ALA A 73 2.26 7.71 9.58
C ALA A 73 1.11 8.19 10.48
N ALA A 74 0.03 7.40 10.53
CA ALA A 74 -1.13 7.68 11.40
C ALA A 74 -0.78 7.53 12.89
N VAL A 75 0.23 6.71 13.20
CA VAL A 75 0.75 6.46 14.54
C VAL A 75 2.27 6.51 14.52
N ARG A 76 2.87 7.00 15.60
CA ARG A 76 4.32 7.00 15.78
C ARG A 76 4.72 5.87 16.73
N LEU A 77 5.85 5.24 16.43
CA LEU A 77 6.37 4.11 17.22
C LEU A 77 6.88 4.52 18.61
N ASP A 78 6.96 5.81 18.90
CA ASP A 78 7.41 6.37 20.18
C ASP A 78 6.42 6.20 21.33
N SER A 79 5.25 5.58 21.11
CA SER A 79 4.20 5.51 22.13
C SER A 79 3.94 4.14 22.80
N VAL A 80 4.37 2.99 22.26
CA VAL A 80 4.41 1.70 23.00
C VAL A 80 5.46 0.79 22.37
N GLY A 81 6.37 0.26 23.19
CA GLY A 81 7.58 -0.44 22.78
C GLY A 81 7.34 -1.68 21.92
N THR A 82 7.82 -1.62 20.68
CA THR A 82 8.31 -2.79 19.95
C THR A 82 9.58 -2.34 19.22
N ASP A 83 10.72 -2.51 19.88
CA ASP A 83 12.00 -2.40 19.20
C ASP A 83 12.14 -3.57 18.22
N LEU A 84 11.88 -3.32 16.93
CA LEU A 84 12.04 -4.32 15.86
C LEU A 84 13.51 -4.76 15.70
N ARG A 85 14.48 -4.08 16.35
CA ARG A 85 15.89 -4.48 16.37
C ARG A 85 16.20 -5.55 17.41
N SER A 86 15.26 -5.88 18.31
CA SER A 86 15.47 -6.89 19.35
C SER A 86 15.43 -8.35 18.86
N VAL A 87 15.02 -8.58 17.60
CA VAL A 87 14.83 -9.94 17.03
C VAL A 87 16.11 -10.50 16.37
N GLN A 88 17.18 -9.72 16.24
CA GLN A 88 18.43 -10.18 15.63
C GLN A 88 19.62 -10.12 16.61
N SER A 89 19.70 -11.10 17.50
CA SER A 89 20.94 -11.54 18.15
C SER A 89 20.77 -12.98 18.64
N PRO A 90 21.69 -13.93 18.36
CA PRO A 90 22.17 -14.83 19.39
C PRO A 90 23.10 -14.10 20.38
#